data_AF-A0A8I1TD98-F1
#
_entry.id   AF-A0A8I1TD98-F1
#
_cell.length_a   1.000
_cell.length_b   1.000
_cell.length_c   1.000
_cell.angle_alpha   90.00
_cell.angle_beta   90.00
_cell.angle_gamma   90.00
#
_symmetry.space_group_name_H-M   'P 1'
#
loop_
_entity.id
_entity.type
_entity.pdbx_description
1 polymer ?
#
loop_
_entity_poly.entity_id
_entity_poly.type
_entity_poly.pdbx_seq_one_letter_code
_entity_poly.pdbx_strand_id
1 'polypeptide(L)'
;MWQNSRSLFIRAGIAAIKLMCAIVIFFSFVFTMYAAGPAIETKYYPVVSKLDIVSLTPLPDGRTEIRASFTKLRNCEYLGLAWYVGTRPENFSRVPVILLRDQQDSSSPNRPLGRQQAGPWIISMPEAELRGRSFAQLTHRCHPFWTTVTEFYP
;
A
#
# COMPACT_ATOMS: atom_id res chain seq x y z
N MET A 1 -29.64 0.48 -58.23
CA MET A 1 -28.94 1.51 -57.42
C MET A 1 -29.42 1.58 -55.96
N TRP A 2 -30.71 1.39 -55.67
CA TRP A 2 -31.29 1.55 -54.32
C TRP A 2 -31.00 0.40 -53.31
N GLN A 3 -30.64 -0.81 -53.77
CA GLN A 3 -30.26 -1.93 -52.88
C GLN A 3 -28.89 -1.74 -52.22
N ASN A 4 -27.96 -1.02 -52.87
CA ASN A 4 -26.60 -0.82 -52.35
C ASN A 4 -26.55 0.18 -51.19
N SER A 5 -27.48 1.15 -51.13
CA SER A 5 -27.54 2.11 -50.02
C SER A 5 -28.02 1.46 -48.73
N ARG A 6 -29.03 0.58 -48.78
CA ARG A 6 -29.56 -0.12 -47.59
C ARG A 6 -28.54 -1.02 -46.92
N SER A 7 -27.75 -1.77 -47.70
CA SER A 7 -26.71 -2.65 -47.16
C SER A 7 -25.57 -1.86 -46.51
N LEU A 8 -25.24 -0.68 -47.04
CA LEU A 8 -24.26 0.23 -46.45
C LEU A 8 -24.72 0.76 -45.08
N PHE A 9 -25.98 1.21 -44.97
CA PHE A 9 -26.52 1.71 -43.69
C PHE A 9 -26.55 0.62 -42.60
N ILE A 10 -26.92 -0.62 -42.95
CA ILE A 10 -26.93 -1.74 -41.99
C ILE A 10 -25.50 -2.05 -41.52
N ARG A 11 -24.52 -2.10 -42.44
CA ARG A 11 -23.11 -2.34 -42.10
C ARG A 11 -22.55 -1.24 -41.20
N ALA A 12 -22.85 0.03 -41.51
CA ALA A 12 -22.46 1.17 -40.69
C ALA A 12 -23.06 1.11 -39.28
N GLY A 13 -24.35 0.77 -39.16
CA GLY A 13 -25.01 0.61 -37.86
C GLY A 13 -24.40 -0.50 -37.00
N ILE A 14 -24.13 -1.67 -37.58
CA ILE A 14 -23.45 -2.77 -36.87
C ILE A 14 -22.04 -2.36 -36.42
N ALA A 15 -21.29 -1.67 -37.28
CA ALA A 15 -19.97 -1.16 -36.93
C ALA A 15 -20.02 -0.16 -35.76
N ALA A 16 -21.01 0.76 -35.77
CA ALA A 16 -21.21 1.72 -34.69
C ALA A 16 -21.55 1.05 -33.34
N ILE A 17 -22.44 0.04 -33.34
CA ILE A 17 -22.77 -0.71 -32.12
C ILE A 17 -21.54 -1.45 -31.59
N LYS A 18 -20.78 -2.13 -32.45
CA LYS A 18 -19.55 -2.83 -32.04
C LYS A 18 -18.52 -1.87 -31.45
N LEU A 19 -18.35 -0.69 -32.07
CA LEU A 19 -17.46 0.35 -31.55
C LEU A 19 -17.91 0.84 -30.18
N MET A 20 -19.22 1.11 -30.01
CA MET A 20 -19.78 1.53 -28.73
C MET A 20 -19.57 0.47 -27.64
N CYS A 21 -19.84 -0.80 -27.93
CA CYS A 21 -19.59 -1.90 -26.98
C CYS A 21 -18.10 -2.02 -26.63
N ALA A 22 -17.21 -1.90 -27.61
CA ALA A 22 -15.77 -1.94 -27.38
C ALA A 22 -15.30 -0.80 -26.47
N ILE A 23 -15.83 0.41 -26.66
CA ILE A 23 -15.57 1.57 -25.81
C ILE A 23 -16.04 1.31 -24.37
N VAL A 24 -17.27 0.83 -24.19
CA VAL A 24 -17.80 0.51 -22.86
C VAL A 24 -16.94 -0.53 -22.16
N ILE A 25 -16.61 -1.63 -22.84
CA ILE A 25 -15.74 -2.69 -22.28
C ILE A 25 -14.38 -2.13 -21.89
N PHE A 26 -13.78 -1.29 -22.74
CA PHE A 26 -12.49 -0.67 -22.48
C PHE A 26 -12.54 0.17 -21.20
N PHE A 27 -13.51 1.08 -21.07
CA PHE A 27 -13.62 1.93 -19.89
C PHE A 27 -13.99 1.16 -18.63
N SER A 28 -14.87 0.16 -18.73
CA SER A 28 -15.17 -0.73 -17.59
C SER A 28 -13.95 -1.50 -17.13
N PHE A 29 -13.14 -2.01 -18.06
CA PHE A 29 -11.90 -2.71 -17.74
C PHE A 29 -10.90 -1.78 -17.05
N VAL A 30 -10.65 -0.60 -17.61
CA VAL A 30 -9.77 0.42 -17.02
C VAL A 30 -10.25 0.76 -15.62
N PHE A 31 -11.53 1.11 -15.46
CA PHE A 31 -12.10 1.43 -14.14
C PHE A 31 -11.89 0.29 -13.12
N THR A 32 -12.17 -0.95 -13.52
CA THR A 32 -11.97 -2.13 -12.66
C THR A 32 -10.52 -2.29 -12.24
N MET A 33 -9.57 -2.06 -13.16
CA MET A 33 -8.14 -2.12 -12.87
C MET A 33 -7.71 -1.08 -11.83
N TYR A 34 -8.20 0.16 -11.92
CA TYR A 34 -7.87 1.20 -10.93
C TYR A 34 -8.59 1.00 -9.59
N ALA A 35 -9.80 0.44 -9.60
CA ALA A 35 -10.56 0.18 -8.37
C ALA A 35 -10.00 -1.01 -7.59
N ALA A 36 -9.68 -2.12 -8.26
CA ALA A 36 -9.24 -3.36 -7.63
C ALA A 36 -7.71 -3.54 -7.59
N GLY A 37 -6.98 -2.91 -8.53
CA GLY A 37 -5.52 -3.00 -8.66
C GLY A 37 -4.76 -2.73 -7.35
N PRO A 38 -5.03 -1.63 -6.63
CA PRO A 38 -4.33 -1.33 -5.37
C PRO A 38 -4.49 -2.43 -4.31
N ALA A 39 -5.70 -3.00 -4.19
CA ALA A 39 -6.00 -4.05 -3.22
C ALA A 39 -5.35 -5.38 -3.61
N ILE A 40 -5.39 -5.73 -4.90
CA ILE A 40 -4.75 -6.94 -5.44
C ILE A 40 -3.22 -6.84 -5.25
N GLU A 41 -2.61 -5.70 -5.60
CA GLU A 41 -1.17 -5.52 -5.47
C GLU A 41 -0.72 -5.58 -4.01
N THR A 42 -1.40 -4.86 -3.12
CA THR A 42 -1.11 -4.87 -1.68
C THR A 42 -1.14 -6.29 -1.10
N LYS A 43 -2.08 -7.13 -1.56
CA LYS A 43 -2.26 -8.49 -1.06
C LYS A 43 -1.24 -9.48 -1.62
N TYR A 44 -0.94 -9.44 -2.92
CA TYR A 44 -0.15 -10.48 -3.59
C TYR A 44 1.30 -10.06 -3.89
N TYR A 45 1.57 -8.75 -3.94
CA TYR A 45 2.88 -8.20 -4.28
C TYR A 45 3.30 -7.17 -3.23
N PRO A 46 3.60 -7.56 -1.98
CA PRO A 46 4.05 -6.61 -0.97
C PRO A 46 5.43 -6.01 -1.32
N VAL A 47 5.72 -4.80 -0.84
CA VAL A 47 7.04 -4.15 -1.07
C VAL A 47 8.06 -4.61 -0.05
N VAL A 48 7.61 -4.84 1.17
CA VAL A 48 8.40 -5.32 2.29
C VAL A 48 7.82 -6.62 2.83
N SER A 49 8.65 -7.48 3.43
CA SER A 49 8.17 -8.62 4.19
C SER A 49 7.36 -8.18 5.41
N LYS A 50 6.78 -9.16 6.11
CA LYS A 50 6.32 -8.93 7.49
C LYS A 50 7.47 -8.34 8.31
N LEU A 51 7.12 -7.41 9.19
CA LEU A 51 8.04 -6.72 10.06
C LEU A 51 8.22 -7.54 11.33
N ASP A 52 9.47 -7.80 11.70
CA ASP A 52 9.84 -8.49 12.92
C ASP A 52 10.27 -7.45 13.96
N ILE A 53 9.62 -7.45 15.12
CA ILE A 53 9.97 -6.55 16.21
C ILE A 53 11.22 -7.08 16.90
N VAL A 54 12.29 -6.30 16.82
CA VAL A 54 13.59 -6.64 17.43
C VAL A 54 13.59 -6.28 18.91
N SER A 55 13.03 -5.11 19.26
CA SER A 55 12.93 -4.67 20.66
C SER A 55 11.75 -3.73 20.85
N LEU A 56 11.15 -3.82 22.04
CA LEU A 56 10.19 -2.86 22.57
C LEU A 56 10.70 -2.43 23.93
N THR A 57 10.94 -1.14 24.08
CA THR A 57 11.44 -0.56 25.33
C THR A 57 10.46 0.50 25.81
N PRO A 58 9.77 0.30 26.94
CA PRO A 58 8.91 1.32 27.51
C PRO A 58 9.75 2.51 28.00
N LEU A 59 9.29 3.72 27.69
CA LEU A 59 9.90 4.96 28.15
C LEU A 59 9.20 5.47 29.43
N PRO A 60 9.89 6.24 30.30
CA PRO A 60 9.31 6.73 31.56
C PRO A 60 8.08 7.63 31.40
N ASP A 61 7.87 8.19 30.22
CA ASP A 61 6.75 9.08 29.87
C ASP A 61 5.54 8.34 29.28
N GLY A 62 5.54 7.00 29.32
CA GLY A 62 4.47 6.17 28.80
C GLY A 62 4.49 5.94 27.29
N ARG A 63 5.52 6.44 26.59
CA ARG A 63 5.77 6.12 25.18
C ARG A 63 6.54 4.80 25.05
N THR A 64 6.60 4.26 23.84
CA THR A 64 7.35 3.03 23.56
C THR A 64 8.36 3.28 22.46
N GLU A 65 9.62 2.92 22.72
CA GLU A 65 10.65 2.83 21.68
C GLU A 65 10.57 1.45 21.02
N ILE A 66 10.52 1.42 19.69
CA ILE A 66 10.53 0.20 18.90
C ILE A 66 11.73 0.15 17.96
N ARG A 67 12.32 -1.05 17.85
CA ARG A 67 13.20 -1.42 16.73
C ARG A 67 12.58 -2.57 15.96
N ALA A 68 12.74 -2.51 14.65
CA ALA A 68 12.12 -3.43 13.72
C ALA A 68 13.13 -3.95 12.71
N SER A 69 12.91 -5.15 12.18
CA SER A 69 13.62 -5.66 11.02
C SER A 69 12.63 -6.15 9.97
N PHE A 70 12.95 -5.94 8.71
CA PHE A 70 12.10 -6.36 7.60
C PHE A 70 12.98 -6.62 6.37
N THR A 71 12.44 -7.28 5.35
CA THR A 71 13.13 -7.48 4.08
C THR A 71 12.47 -6.63 3.00
N LYS A 72 13.23 -5.73 2.37
CA LYS A 72 12.78 -4.97 1.19
C LYS A 72 12.83 -5.89 -0.03
N LEU A 73 11.65 -6.25 -0.54
CA LEU A 73 11.47 -7.20 -1.64
C LEU A 73 11.47 -6.51 -3.01
N ARG A 74 11.03 -5.25 -3.07
CA ARG A 74 10.89 -4.48 -4.31
C ARG A 74 11.52 -3.10 -4.19
N ASN A 75 12.04 -2.59 -5.31
CA ASN A 75 12.70 -1.29 -5.35
C ASN A 75 11.70 -0.17 -5.66
N CYS A 76 10.75 0.03 -4.74
CA CYS A 76 9.76 1.09 -4.85
C CYS A 76 10.17 2.33 -4.04
N GLU A 77 9.66 3.49 -4.44
CA GLU A 77 9.85 4.75 -3.71
C GLU A 77 9.10 4.67 -2.37
N TYR A 78 9.81 4.91 -1.27
CA TYR A 78 9.20 5.00 0.06
C TYR A 78 8.51 6.36 0.22
N LEU A 79 7.21 6.33 0.54
CA LEU A 79 6.41 7.55 0.75
C LEU A 79 6.20 7.87 2.23
N GLY A 80 6.09 6.86 3.09
CA GLY A 80 5.90 7.11 4.52
C GLY A 80 5.51 5.90 5.35
N LEU A 81 5.49 6.13 6.66
CA LEU A 81 5.05 5.22 7.69
C LEU A 81 3.96 5.92 8.53
N ALA A 82 2.90 5.20 8.83
CA ALA A 82 1.89 5.63 9.78
C ALA A 82 1.62 4.49 10.77
N TRP A 83 1.42 4.84 12.04
CA TRP A 83 1.01 3.90 13.07
C TRP A 83 -0.41 4.20 13.52
N TYR A 84 -1.15 3.16 13.84
CA TYR A 84 -2.54 3.23 14.24
C TYR A 84 -2.76 2.40 15.50
N VAL A 85 -3.57 2.92 16.41
CA VAL A 85 -4.13 2.15 17.53
C VAL A 85 -5.55 1.73 17.17
N GLY A 86 -5.92 0.50 17.50
CA GLY A 86 -7.14 -0.17 17.08
C GLY A 86 -6.90 -1.35 16.14
N THR A 87 -7.98 -1.84 15.59
CA THR A 87 -8.06 -3.07 14.79
C THR A 87 -8.89 -2.78 13.55
N ARG A 88 -8.53 -3.37 12.40
CA ARG A 88 -9.35 -3.27 11.18
C ARG A 88 -10.34 -4.44 11.12
N PRO A 89 -11.58 -4.25 10.60
CA PRO A 89 -12.14 -3.03 10.02
C PRO A 89 -12.81 -2.10 11.04
N GLU A 90 -12.56 -2.31 12.34
CA GLU A 90 -13.16 -1.57 13.45
C GLU A 90 -12.61 -0.14 13.55
N ASN A 91 -12.84 0.52 14.69
CA ASN A 91 -12.34 1.86 14.94
C ASN A 91 -10.83 1.84 15.18
N PHE A 92 -10.10 2.66 14.41
CA PHE A 92 -8.69 2.91 14.60
C PHE A 92 -8.37 4.41 14.48
N SER A 93 -7.35 4.87 15.20
CA SER A 93 -6.87 6.25 15.16
C SER A 93 -5.37 6.29 14.91
N ARG A 94 -4.91 7.32 14.18
CA ARG A 94 -3.49 7.49 13.88
C ARG A 94 -2.77 7.98 15.13
N VAL A 95 -1.64 7.37 15.45
CA VAL A 95 -0.80 7.77 16.59
C VAL A 95 0.49 8.42 16.09
N PRO A 96 0.97 9.48 16.76
CA PRO A 96 2.26 10.09 16.42
C PRO A 96 3.41 9.09 16.54
N VAL A 97 4.29 9.13 15.54
CA VAL A 97 5.54 8.37 15.53
C VAL A 97 6.68 9.35 15.30
N ILE A 98 7.69 9.28 16.17
CA ILE A 98 8.94 10.02 16.01
C ILE A 98 9.97 9.04 15.45
N LEU A 99 10.38 9.29 14.21
CA LEU A 99 11.38 8.47 13.53
C LEU A 99 12.77 8.98 13.92
N LEU A 100 13.42 8.32 14.87
CA LEU A 100 14.84 8.55 15.13
C LEU A 100 15.66 7.64 14.19
N ARG A 101 16.91 8.04 13.96
CA ARG A 101 17.88 7.26 13.20
C ARG A 101 19.15 7.15 14.02
N ASP A 102 19.70 5.95 14.05
CA ASP A 102 21.01 5.70 14.63
C ASP A 102 21.94 5.00 13.62
N GLN A 103 23.09 4.53 14.08
CA GLN A 103 24.06 3.83 13.23
C GLN A 103 23.60 2.43 12.81
N GLN A 104 22.63 1.84 13.51
CA GLN A 104 22.07 0.51 13.23
C GLN A 104 20.87 0.59 12.27
N ASP A 105 20.26 1.78 12.10
CA ASP A 105 19.20 2.01 11.14
C ASP A 105 19.69 1.86 9.68
N SER A 106 19.28 0.76 9.05
CA SER A 106 19.47 0.52 7.62
C SER A 106 18.24 0.79 6.76
N SER A 107 17.12 1.23 7.34
CA SER A 107 15.84 1.46 6.67
C SER A 107 15.76 2.75 5.84
N SER A 108 16.90 3.33 5.43
CA SER A 108 16.90 4.51 4.57
C SER A 108 16.16 4.24 3.24
N PRO A 109 15.31 5.17 2.76
CA PRO A 109 14.54 5.01 1.52
C PRO A 109 15.37 4.56 0.30
N ASN A 110 16.61 5.06 0.22
CA ASN A 110 17.51 4.87 -0.91
C ASN A 110 18.37 3.59 -0.81
N ARG A 111 18.10 2.71 0.16
CA ARG A 111 18.89 1.48 0.36
C ARG A 111 18.50 0.37 -0.64
N PRO A 112 19.44 -0.55 -0.94
CA PRO A 112 19.19 -1.69 -1.83
C PRO A 112 18.16 -2.67 -1.24
N LEU A 113 17.75 -3.63 -2.07
CA LEU A 113 16.91 -4.74 -1.64
C LEU A 113 17.59 -5.60 -0.58
N GLY A 114 16.79 -6.34 0.18
CA GLY A 114 17.27 -7.27 1.20
C GLY A 114 16.88 -6.86 2.62
N ARG A 115 17.53 -7.50 3.60
CA ARG A 115 17.22 -7.32 5.02
C ARG A 115 17.63 -5.93 5.49
N GLN A 116 16.71 -5.25 6.16
CA GLN A 116 16.87 -3.92 6.74
C GLN A 116 16.49 -3.97 8.22
N GLN A 117 17.09 -3.06 9.00
CA GLN A 117 16.75 -2.75 10.37
C GLN A 117 16.30 -1.30 10.44
N ALA A 118 15.29 -1.03 11.25
CA ALA A 118 14.58 0.22 11.31
C ALA A 118 14.42 0.64 12.76
N GLY A 119 14.51 1.95 12.99
CA GLY A 119 14.41 2.52 14.32
C GLY A 119 15.76 2.97 14.88
N PRO A 120 15.78 3.52 16.10
CA PRO A 120 14.65 3.52 17.04
C PRO A 120 13.49 4.43 16.62
N TRP A 121 12.25 3.98 16.76
CA TRP A 121 11.06 4.82 16.59
C TRP A 121 10.35 4.98 17.92
N ILE A 122 9.96 6.21 18.27
CA ILE A 122 9.19 6.46 19.49
C ILE A 122 7.72 6.59 19.11
N ILE A 123 6.88 5.74 19.68
CA ILE A 123 5.43 5.74 19.46
C ILE A 123 4.76 6.28 20.71
N SER A 124 3.83 7.22 20.53
CA SER A 124 3.09 7.85 21.61
C SER A 124 1.99 6.95 22.19
N MET A 125 2.34 5.73 22.61
CA MET A 125 1.47 4.77 23.29
C MET A 125 2.26 3.81 24.19
N PRO A 126 1.63 3.22 25.22
CA PRO A 126 2.23 2.17 26.05
C PRO A 126 2.46 0.86 25.30
N GLU A 127 3.45 0.06 25.73
CA GLU A 127 3.80 -1.21 25.08
C GLU A 127 2.63 -2.20 25.02
N ALA A 128 1.81 -2.25 26.07
CA ALA A 128 0.65 -3.14 26.16
C ALA A 128 -0.38 -2.86 25.06
N GLU A 129 -0.64 -1.59 24.75
CA GLU A 129 -1.54 -1.18 23.66
C GLU A 129 -0.91 -1.46 22.30
N LEU A 130 0.40 -1.23 22.19
CA LEU A 130 1.15 -1.46 20.97
C LEU A 130 1.05 -2.94 20.54
N ARG A 131 1.34 -3.90 21.43
CA ARG A 131 1.27 -5.34 21.11
C ARG A 131 -0.15 -5.87 20.87
N GLY A 132 -1.14 -5.34 21.59
CA GLY A 132 -2.48 -5.94 21.60
C GLY A 132 -3.41 -5.39 20.52
N ARG A 133 -3.31 -4.09 20.21
CA ARG A 133 -4.29 -3.36 19.39
C ARG A 133 -3.64 -2.24 18.63
N SER A 134 -2.59 -2.54 17.86
CA SER A 134 -2.01 -1.55 16.97
C SER A 134 -1.53 -2.20 15.69
N PHE A 135 -1.31 -1.37 14.67
CA PHE A 135 -0.69 -1.79 13.43
C PHE A 135 -0.01 -0.59 12.79
N ALA A 136 0.93 -0.85 11.92
CA ALA A 136 1.49 0.22 11.10
C ALA A 136 1.42 -0.09 9.61
N GLN A 137 1.41 1.00 8.85
CA GLN A 137 1.25 1.04 7.41
C GLN A 137 2.48 1.69 6.81
N LEU A 138 3.20 0.93 5.99
CA LEU A 138 4.19 1.49 5.09
C LEU A 138 3.54 1.74 3.74
N THR A 139 3.71 2.95 3.23
CA THR A 139 3.20 3.34 1.92
C THR A 139 4.37 3.52 0.96
N HIS A 140 4.26 2.90 -0.21
CA HIS A 140 5.25 2.97 -1.27
C HIS A 140 4.60 3.33 -2.60
N ARG A 141 5.38 3.94 -3.50
CA ARG A 141 5.01 4.14 -4.90
C ARG A 141 5.83 3.18 -5.76
N CYS A 142 5.15 2.14 -6.27
CA CYS A 142 5.76 1.14 -7.16
C CYS A 142 5.51 1.43 -8.65
N HIS A 143 4.49 2.23 -8.97
CA HIS A 143 4.13 2.65 -10.32
C HIS A 143 3.30 3.97 -10.21
N PRO A 144 2.98 4.67 -11.32
CA PRO A 144 2.45 6.03 -11.24
C PRO A 144 0.96 6.12 -10.87
N PHE A 145 0.21 5.02 -11.02
CA PHE A 145 -1.25 5.03 -10.96
C PHE A 145 -1.88 4.89 -9.56
N TRP A 146 -1.20 4.26 -8.61
CA TRP A 146 -1.65 4.07 -7.22
C TRP A 146 -0.45 3.75 -6.32
N THR A 147 -0.68 3.72 -5.01
CA THR A 147 0.32 3.35 -4.01
C THR A 147 0.08 1.93 -3.52
N THR A 148 1.16 1.26 -3.10
CA THR A 148 1.08 -0.02 -2.42
C THR A 148 1.23 0.22 -0.92
N VAL A 149 0.33 -0.36 -0.13
CA VAL A 149 0.40 -0.31 1.33
C VAL A 149 0.85 -1.67 1.83
N THR A 150 1.67 -1.70 2.87
CA THR A 150 1.96 -2.94 3.61
C THR A 150 1.65 -2.71 5.06
N GLU A 151 0.71 -3.51 5.57
CA GLU A 151 0.31 -3.51 6.98
C GLU A 151 1.16 -4.52 7.74
N PHE A 152 1.60 -4.13 8.92
CA PHE A 152 2.24 -5.03 9.86
C PHE A 152 1.67 -4.85 11.26
N TYR A 153 1.61 -5.97 11.97
CA TYR A 153 1.05 -6.07 13.31
C TYR A 153 2.19 -6.46 14.25
N PRO A 154 2.45 -5.66 15.31
CA PRO A 154 3.41 -5.96 16.36
C PRO A 154 3.08 -7.21 17.19
#